data_AF-A0A402AKW5-F1
#
_entry.id   AF-A0A402AKW5-F1
#
_cell.length_a   1.000
_cell.length_b   1.000
_cell.length_c   1.000
_cell.angle_alpha   90.00
_cell.angle_beta   90.00
_cell.angle_gamma   90.00
#
_symmetry.space_group_name_H-M   'P 1'
#
loop_
_entity.id
_entity.type
_entity.pdbx_description
1 polymer ?
#
loop_
_entity_poly.entity_id
_entity_poly.type
_entity_poly.pdbx_seq_one_letter_code
_entity_poly.pdbx_strand_id
1 'polypeptide(L)'
;MQYPNQHNTVAYQRVYSAKEIAQYEYCPLVWWHEQYDPAVHADNEELFAQMVEIEQEYGSQAPEVPDYQVIEQILVRRGAFEQEFRAAKQLPEMDDEALEEQYEEVVERLPKVRRLLALALLTLGTGVVLIGLSLFMLFIK
;
A
#
# COMPACT_ATOMS: atom_id res chain seq x y z
N MET A 1 67.60 -9.84 12.41
CA MET A 1 66.91 -11.00 11.82
C MET A 1 65.44 -10.62 11.67
N GLN A 2 65.03 -10.25 10.46
CA GLN A 2 63.64 -9.87 10.13
C GLN A 2 62.86 -11.13 9.73
N TYR A 3 61.76 -11.38 10.42
CA TYR A 3 60.76 -12.38 9.99
C TYR A 3 59.79 -11.71 9.00
N PRO A 4 59.62 -12.22 7.78
CA PRO A 4 58.56 -11.74 6.90
C PRO A 4 57.22 -12.32 7.36
N ASN A 5 56.32 -11.45 7.84
CA ASN A 5 54.91 -11.80 8.01
C ASN A 5 54.26 -11.88 6.62
N GLN A 6 54.12 -13.10 6.09
CA GLN A 6 53.26 -13.36 4.93
C GLN A 6 51.80 -13.36 5.38
N HIS A 7 51.10 -12.25 5.16
CA HIS A 7 49.64 -12.24 5.20
C HIS A 7 49.13 -13.03 3.98
N ASN A 8 48.75 -14.30 4.21
CA ASN A 8 47.96 -15.07 3.26
C ASN A 8 46.56 -14.46 3.17
N THR A 9 46.38 -13.46 2.31
CA THR A 9 45.05 -12.98 1.90
C THR A 9 44.50 -13.98 0.89
N VAL A 10 43.86 -15.05 1.40
CA VAL A 10 43.04 -15.92 0.55
C VAL A 10 41.91 -15.05 0.01
N ALA A 11 42.01 -14.65 -1.25
CA ALA A 11 40.99 -13.87 -1.92
C ALA A 11 39.71 -14.72 -1.95
N TYR A 12 38.70 -14.31 -1.19
CA TYR A 12 37.40 -14.96 -1.21
C TYR A 12 36.75 -14.69 -2.58
N GLN A 13 36.87 -15.64 -3.50
CA GLN A 13 36.26 -15.54 -4.82
C GLN A 13 34.83 -16.08 -4.74
N ARG A 14 33.85 -15.17 -4.65
CA ARG A 14 32.43 -15.53 -4.73
C ARG A 14 32.12 -16.12 -6.11
N VAL A 15 31.51 -17.30 -6.13
CA VAL A 15 31.01 -17.91 -7.37
C VAL A 15 29.61 -17.37 -7.62
N TYR A 16 29.38 -16.80 -8.80
CA TYR A 16 28.09 -16.27 -9.22
C TYR A 16 27.37 -17.25 -10.14
N SER A 17 26.06 -17.36 -9.97
CA SER A 17 25.19 -18.11 -10.88
C SER A 17 24.86 -17.30 -12.14
N ALA A 18 24.53 -17.99 -13.24
CA ALA A 18 24.12 -17.33 -14.48
C ALA A 18 22.88 -16.43 -14.29
N LYS A 19 21.99 -16.79 -13.34
CA LYS A 19 20.82 -15.97 -12.99
C LYS A 19 21.23 -14.67 -12.31
N GLU A 20 22.14 -14.71 -11.34
CA GLU A 20 22.63 -13.50 -10.66
C GLU A 20 23.32 -12.54 -11.64
N ILE A 21 24.11 -13.08 -12.57
CA ILE A 21 24.78 -12.27 -13.60
C ILE A 21 23.75 -11.60 -14.52
N ALA A 22 22.75 -12.34 -14.99
CA ALA A 22 21.68 -11.80 -15.82
C ALA A 22 20.86 -10.71 -15.10
N GLN A 23 20.60 -10.87 -13.80
CA GLN A 23 19.91 -9.85 -13.00
C GLN A 23 20.75 -8.59 -12.81
N TYR A 24 22.05 -8.75 -12.54
CA TYR A 24 22.98 -7.63 -12.44
C TYR A 24 23.06 -6.85 -13.76
N GLU A 25 23.21 -7.53 -14.89
CA GLU A 25 23.26 -6.89 -16.22
C GLU A 25 21.97 -6.16 -16.57
N TYR A 26 20.82 -6.70 -16.15
CA TYR A 26 19.52 -6.09 -16.40
C TYR A 26 19.27 -4.84 -15.54
N CYS A 27 19.50 -4.93 -14.22
CA CYS A 27 19.35 -3.79 -13.31
C CYS A 27 20.33 -3.86 -12.14
N PRO A 28 21.52 -3.23 -12.27
CA PRO A 28 22.58 -3.31 -11.26
C PRO A 28 22.16 -2.76 -9.89
N LEU A 29 21.34 -1.70 -9.88
CA LEU A 29 20.95 -1.01 -8.65
C LEU A 29 20.00 -1.85 -7.79
N VAL A 30 18.99 -2.46 -8.40
CA VAL A 30 18.06 -3.36 -7.70
C VAL A 30 18.79 -4.59 -7.19
N TRP A 31 19.64 -5.19 -8.03
CA TRP A 31 20.45 -6.35 -7.63
C TRP A 31 21.39 -6.02 -6.45
N TRP A 32 21.97 -4.81 -6.43
CA TRP A 32 22.82 -4.37 -5.32
C TRP A 32 22.03 -4.18 -4.03
N HIS A 33 20.86 -3.52 -4.08
CA HIS A 33 19.98 -3.41 -2.91
C HIS A 33 19.55 -4.78 -2.39
N GLU A 34 19.13 -5.70 -3.27
CA GLU A 34 18.71 -7.04 -2.85
C GLU A 34 19.83 -7.86 -2.19
N GLN A 35 21.09 -7.57 -2.51
CA GLN A 35 22.25 -8.29 -1.94
C GLN A 35 22.82 -7.65 -0.68
N TYR A 36 22.85 -6.32 -0.60
CA TYR A 36 23.65 -5.61 0.40
C TYR A 36 22.84 -4.74 1.34
N ASP A 37 21.54 -4.54 1.08
CA ASP A 37 20.69 -3.77 1.97
C ASP A 37 20.40 -4.59 3.25
N PRO A 38 20.78 -4.09 4.44
CA PRO A 38 20.53 -4.79 5.71
C PRO A 38 19.05 -5.08 5.94
N ALA A 39 18.15 -4.20 5.48
CA ALA A 39 16.71 -4.38 5.63
C ALA A 39 16.19 -5.58 4.82
N VAL A 40 16.86 -5.94 3.72
CA VAL A 40 16.48 -7.10 2.89
C VAL A 40 16.80 -8.42 3.57
N HIS A 41 17.71 -8.44 4.55
CA HIS A 41 18.09 -9.66 5.30
C HIS A 41 17.44 -9.74 6.69
N ALA A 42 16.86 -8.64 7.18
CA ALA A 42 16.13 -8.59 8.44
C ALA A 42 14.82 -9.40 8.39
N ASP A 43 14.37 -9.90 9.54
CA ASP A 43 13.10 -10.63 9.64
C ASP A 43 11.91 -9.67 9.55
N ASN A 44 10.73 -10.17 9.21
CA ASN A 44 9.52 -9.35 9.09
C ASN A 44 9.18 -8.65 10.41
N GLU A 45 9.36 -9.31 11.55
CA GLU A 45 9.11 -8.73 12.87
C GLU A 45 10.05 -7.55 13.17
N GLU A 46 11.32 -7.66 12.80
CA GLU A 46 12.31 -6.58 12.95
C GLU A 46 11.97 -5.39 12.05
N LEU A 47 11.55 -5.66 10.82
CA LEU A 47 11.12 -4.64 9.86
C LEU A 47 9.87 -3.89 10.35
N PHE A 48 8.90 -4.59 10.94
CA PHE A 48 7.74 -3.95 11.57
C PHE A 48 8.13 -3.11 12.78
N ALA A 49 9.03 -3.61 13.65
CA ALA A 49 9.53 -2.84 14.78
C ALA A 49 10.19 -1.53 14.30
N GLN A 50 11.00 -1.60 13.24
CA GLN A 50 11.65 -0.43 12.66
C GLN A 50 10.64 0.56 12.05
N MET A 51 9.58 0.08 11.38
CA MET A 51 8.50 0.96 10.92
C MET A 51 7.82 1.68 12.08
N VAL A 52 7.52 0.98 13.17
CA VAL A 52 6.90 1.58 14.37
C VAL A 52 7.83 2.62 15.01
N GLU A 53 9.13 2.38 15.04
CA GLU A 53 10.11 3.39 15.51
C GLU A 53 10.08 4.65 14.64
N ILE A 54 10.02 4.50 13.30
CA ILE A 54 9.92 5.63 12.37
C ILE A 54 8.58 6.36 12.56
N GLU A 55 7.48 5.65 12.78
CA GLU A 55 6.18 6.25 13.09
C GLU A 55 6.19 7.04 14.40
N GLN A 56 6.92 6.57 15.41
CA GLN A 56 7.09 7.30 16.66
C GLN A 56 7.90 8.58 16.48
N GLU A 57 8.91 8.57 15.60
CA GLU A 57 9.78 9.72 15.35
C GLU A 57 9.10 10.79 14.46
N TYR A 58 8.50 10.36 13.35
CA TYR A 58 7.97 11.26 12.31
C TYR A 58 6.45 11.42 12.35
N GLY A 59 5.73 10.64 13.16
CA GLY A 59 4.28 10.71 13.31
C GLY A 59 3.57 10.55 11.97
N SER A 60 2.69 11.49 11.63
CA SER A 60 1.93 11.44 10.37
C SER A 60 2.78 11.63 9.10
N GLN A 61 4.05 12.01 9.22
CA GLN A 61 4.97 12.15 8.09
C GLN A 61 5.80 10.88 7.85
N ALA A 62 5.69 9.86 8.70
CA ALA A 62 6.44 8.62 8.56
C ALA A 62 6.33 7.96 7.16
N PRO A 63 5.16 7.92 6.48
CA PRO A 63 5.06 7.36 5.14
C PRO A 63 5.86 8.10 4.06
N GLU A 64 6.26 9.35 4.31
CA GLU A 64 7.06 10.15 3.37
C GLU A 64 8.56 9.89 3.52
N VAL A 65 8.98 9.19 4.59
CA VAL A 65 10.37 8.88 4.86
C VAL A 65 10.85 7.77 3.90
N PRO A 66 12.01 7.93 3.25
CA PRO A 66 12.53 6.92 2.33
C PRO A 66 12.68 5.53 2.97
N ASP A 67 13.17 5.47 4.20
CA ASP A 67 13.38 4.21 4.91
C ASP A 67 12.07 3.47 5.19
N TYR A 68 11.00 4.20 5.52
CA TYR A 68 9.66 3.63 5.69
C TYR A 68 9.17 2.98 4.39
N GLN A 69 9.33 3.68 3.26
CA GLN A 69 8.89 3.19 1.94
C GLN A 69 9.68 1.95 1.50
N VAL A 70 10.97 1.90 1.79
CA VAL A 70 11.81 0.73 1.49
C VAL A 70 11.34 -0.47 2.31
N ILE A 71 11.15 -0.31 3.61
CA ILE A 71 10.70 -1.38 4.49
C ILE A 71 9.31 -1.88 4.08
N GLU A 72 8.37 -0.97 3.80
CA GLU A 72 7.03 -1.30 3.32
C GLU A 72 7.09 -2.14 2.04
N GLN A 73 7.89 -1.74 1.04
CA GLN A 73 8.03 -2.50 -0.21
C GLN A 73 8.61 -3.90 0.01
N ILE A 74 9.56 -4.04 0.94
CA ILE A 74 10.13 -5.34 1.30
C ILE A 74 9.04 -6.23 1.92
N LEU A 75 8.26 -5.71 2.86
CA LEU A 75 7.17 -6.43 3.52
C LEU A 75 6.05 -6.81 2.54
N VAL A 76 5.70 -5.93 1.60
CA VAL A 76 4.74 -6.22 0.52
C VAL A 76 5.23 -7.34 -0.38
N ARG A 77 6.50 -7.31 -0.84
CA ARG A 77 7.06 -8.38 -1.67
C ARG A 77 7.10 -9.73 -0.97
N ARG A 78 7.29 -9.72 0.35
CA ARG A 78 7.29 -10.93 1.19
C ARG A 78 5.89 -11.44 1.52
N GLY A 79 4.84 -10.72 1.13
CA GLY A 79 3.45 -11.08 1.45
C GLY A 79 3.14 -10.96 2.95
N ALA A 80 3.91 -10.16 3.70
CA ALA A 80 3.74 -10.02 5.14
C ALA A 80 2.34 -9.44 5.49
N PHE A 81 1.78 -8.60 4.62
CA PHE A 81 0.44 -8.03 4.76
C PHE A 81 -0.71 -8.98 4.33
N GLU A 82 -0.43 -10.11 3.68
CA GLU A 82 -1.49 -11.04 3.24
C GLU A 82 -2.13 -11.82 4.39
N GLN A 83 -1.40 -11.99 5.51
CA GLN A 83 -1.93 -12.69 6.70
C GLN A 83 -3.04 -11.89 7.38
N GLU A 84 -2.92 -10.56 7.44
CA GLU A 84 -3.97 -9.68 7.96
C GLU A 84 -5.22 -9.73 7.07
N PHE A 85 -5.05 -9.84 5.76
CA PHE A 85 -6.18 -9.96 4.83
C PHE A 85 -6.94 -11.29 5.00
N ARG A 86 -6.24 -12.40 5.31
CA ARG A 86 -6.90 -13.67 5.63
C ARG A 86 -7.56 -13.66 7.01
N ALA A 87 -6.96 -13.01 8.00
CA ALA A 87 -7.55 -12.87 9.33
C ALA A 87 -8.82 -11.99 9.28
N ALA A 88 -8.80 -10.90 8.51
CA ALA A 88 -9.99 -10.07 8.27
C ALA A 88 -11.10 -10.83 7.51
N LYS A 89 -10.73 -11.75 6.62
CA LYS A 89 -11.68 -12.61 5.90
C LYS A 89 -12.18 -13.82 6.71
N GLN A 90 -11.58 -14.08 7.88
CA GLN A 90 -12.02 -15.10 8.84
C GLN A 90 -12.87 -14.52 9.99
N LEU A 91 -13.11 -13.21 9.99
CA LEU A 91 -14.25 -12.68 10.75
C LEU A 91 -15.49 -13.44 10.27
N PRO A 92 -16.30 -14.01 11.17
CA PRO A 92 -17.51 -14.73 10.78
C PRO A 92 -18.31 -13.80 9.88
N GLU A 93 -18.87 -14.33 8.78
CA GLU A 93 -19.89 -13.65 7.97
C GLU A 93 -20.84 -12.97 8.95
N MET A 94 -20.70 -11.65 9.11
CA MET A 94 -21.66 -10.88 9.86
C MET A 94 -22.93 -10.99 9.05
N ASP A 95 -23.91 -11.67 9.65
CA ASP A 95 -25.28 -11.80 9.17
C ASP A 95 -25.72 -10.48 8.53
N ASP A 96 -26.22 -10.54 7.28
CA ASP A 96 -26.49 -9.36 6.45
C ASP A 96 -27.41 -8.34 7.17
N GLU A 97 -28.22 -8.79 8.13
CA GLU A 97 -29.07 -7.96 9.01
C GLU A 97 -28.29 -7.02 9.95
N ALA A 98 -27.09 -7.41 10.42
CA ALA A 98 -26.28 -6.55 11.29
C ALA A 98 -25.51 -5.46 10.51
N LEU A 99 -25.33 -5.66 9.19
CA LEU A 99 -24.66 -4.69 8.32
C LEU A 99 -25.59 -3.50 7.99
N GLU A 100 -26.89 -3.75 7.85
CA GLU A 100 -27.88 -2.71 7.56
C GLU A 100 -28.05 -1.71 8.72
N GLU A 101 -28.11 -2.18 9.98
CA GLU A 101 -28.19 -1.29 11.15
C GLU A 101 -26.97 -0.37 11.28
N GLN A 102 -25.77 -0.88 10.98
CA GLN A 102 -24.55 -0.08 11.06
C GLN A 102 -24.43 0.93 9.90
N TYR A 103 -24.96 0.59 8.71
CA TYR A 103 -25.02 1.53 7.59
C TYR A 103 -25.98 2.69 7.86
N GLU A 104 -27.13 2.45 8.50
CA GLU A 104 -28.05 3.53 8.90
C GLU A 104 -27.39 4.48 9.91
N GLU A 105 -26.66 3.96 10.91
CA GLU A 105 -26.02 4.82 11.92
C GLU A 105 -24.87 5.68 11.34
N VAL A 106 -24.11 5.16 10.38
CA VAL A 106 -23.00 5.90 9.74
C VAL A 106 -23.52 6.97 8.78
N VAL A 107 -24.58 6.69 8.03
CA VAL A 107 -25.16 7.67 7.09
C VAL A 107 -25.78 8.87 7.83
N GLU A 108 -26.31 8.68 9.04
CA GLU A 108 -26.84 9.78 9.85
C GLU A 108 -25.78 10.74 10.38
N ARG A 109 -24.54 10.28 10.62
CA ARG A 109 -23.49 11.11 11.24
C ARG A 109 -22.70 12.00 10.27
N LEU A 110 -22.82 11.83 8.95
CA LEU A 110 -22.04 12.61 7.98
C LEU A 110 -22.87 13.71 7.27
N PRO A 111 -22.80 14.99 7.73
CA PRO A 111 -23.57 16.10 7.14
C PRO A 111 -23.19 16.41 5.68
N LYS A 112 -22.03 15.92 5.22
CA LYS A 112 -21.56 16.06 3.83
C LYS A 112 -22.34 15.16 2.86
N VAL A 113 -22.77 13.97 3.30
CA VAL A 113 -23.50 13.01 2.46
C VAL A 113 -24.92 13.50 2.19
N ARG A 114 -25.61 14.07 3.19
CA ARG A 114 -26.92 14.71 3.02
C ARG A 114 -26.88 15.86 2.01
N ARG A 115 -25.81 16.66 2.01
CA ARG A 115 -25.62 17.74 1.01
C ARG A 115 -25.43 17.21 -0.40
N LEU A 116 -24.65 16.14 -0.56
CA LEU A 116 -24.44 15.51 -1.87
C LEU A 116 -25.72 14.86 -2.40
N LEU A 117 -26.48 14.19 -1.54
CA LEU A 117 -27.78 13.60 -1.90
C LEU A 117 -28.80 14.68 -2.31
N ALA A 118 -28.86 15.79 -1.57
CA ALA A 118 -29.73 16.92 -1.92
C ALA A 118 -29.35 17.55 -3.27
N LEU A 119 -28.05 17.72 -3.55
CA LEU A 119 -27.57 18.20 -4.85
C LEU A 119 -27.91 17.23 -5.98
N ALA A 120 -27.74 15.92 -5.76
CA ALA A 120 -28.08 14.90 -6.74
C ALA A 120 -29.58 14.94 -7.09
N LEU A 121 -30.47 15.00 -6.10
CA LEU A 121 -31.92 15.11 -6.32
C LEU A 121 -32.31 16.40 -7.04
N LEU A 122 -31.66 17.52 -6.71
CA LEU A 122 -31.91 18.80 -7.37
C LEU A 122 -31.52 18.75 -8.85
N THR A 123 -30.33 18.22 -9.16
CA THR A 123 -29.88 18.08 -10.56
C THR A 123 -30.80 17.15 -11.37
N LEU A 124 -31.22 16.03 -10.78
CA LEU A 124 -32.15 15.09 -11.40
C LEU A 124 -33.51 15.76 -11.67
N GLY A 125 -34.06 16.48 -10.70
CA GLY A 125 -35.31 17.23 -10.84
C GLY A 125 -35.24 18.27 -11.96
N THR A 126 -34.16 19.04 -12.05
CA THR A 126 -33.97 20.01 -13.14
C THR A 126 -33.89 19.33 -14.51
N GLY A 127 -33.24 18.16 -14.60
CA GLY A 127 -33.16 17.38 -15.83
C GLY A 127 -34.54 16.92 -16.32
N VAL A 128 -35.38 16.39 -15.42
CA VAL A 128 -36.74 15.94 -15.76
C VAL A 128 -37.60 17.10 -16.25
N VAL A 129 -37.52 18.26 -15.62
CA VAL A 129 -38.28 19.46 -16.05
C VAL A 129 -37.82 19.94 -17.43
N LEU A 130 -36.52 19.95 -17.71
CA LEU A 130 -35.98 20.33 -19.01
C LEU A 130 -36.43 19.39 -20.13
N ILE A 131 -36.42 18.07 -19.88
CA ILE A 131 -36.91 17.07 -20.83
C ILE A 131 -38.41 17.28 -21.08
N GLY A 132 -39.20 17.51 -20.03
CA GLY A 132 -40.63 17.79 -20.15
C GLY A 132 -40.93 19.05 -20.97
N LEU A 133 -40.22 20.15 -20.70
CA LEU A 133 -40.35 21.40 -21.45
C LEU A 133 -39.94 21.23 -22.92
N SER A 134 -38.88 20.46 -23.19
CA SER A 134 -38.43 20.17 -24.55
C SER A 134 -39.50 19.39 -25.33
N LEU A 135 -40.11 18.37 -24.72
CA LEU A 135 -41.19 17.61 -25.35
C LEU A 135 -42.43 18.48 -25.56
N PHE A 136 -42.82 19.27 -24.56
CA PHE A 136 -43.97 20.17 -24.65
C PHE A 136 -43.82 21.21 -25.77
N MET A 137 -42.64 21.82 -25.92
CA MET A 137 -42.35 22.73 -27.03
C MET A 137 -42.41 22.04 -28.40
N LEU A 138 -42.04 20.75 -28.48
CA LEU A 138 -42.09 19.97 -29.72
C LEU A 138 -43.54 19.66 -30.12
N PHE A 139 -44.44 19.42 -29.15
CA PHE A 139 -45.86 19.15 -29.42
C PHE A 139 -46.71 20.40 -29.75
N ILE A 140 -46.23 21.59 -29.39
CA ILE A 140 -46.94 22.87 -29.66
C ILE A 140 -46.58 23.46 -31.04
N LYS A 141 -45.54 22.94 -31.69
CA LYS A 141 -45.10 23.38 -33.02
C LYS A 141 -45.68 22.50 -34.12
#